data_AF-A0A9Q0DSZ2-F1
#
_entry.id   AF-A0A9Q0DSZ2-F1
#
_cell.length_a   1.000
_cell.length_b   1.000
_cell.length_c   1.000
_cell.angle_alpha   90.00
_cell.angle_beta   90.00
_cell.angle_gamma   90.00
#
_symmetry.space_group_name_H-M   'P 1'
#
loop_
_entity.id
_entity.type
_entity.pdbx_description
1 polymer ?
#
loop_
_entity_poly.entity_id
_entity_poly.type
_entity_poly.pdbx_seq_one_letter_code
_entity_poly.pdbx_strand_id
1 'polypeptide(L)'
;MLFKGELLQGKDEDTDLTKTIKSSMLDYLNTKYKEPEIGELINIATVLDPRFRTQHMSQEEILVIKARVVGEVESLSVMPSGAAAPEKSPGSTGQAQSAPKKQRKSWKLFPEASCRADQPF
;
A
#
# COMPACT_ATOMS: atom_id res chain seq x y z
N MET A 1 0.53 -17.67 9.49
CA MET A 1 1.85 -17.09 9.82
C MET A 1 2.06 -15.86 8.97
N LEU A 2 2.47 -14.76 9.60
CA LEU A 2 2.59 -13.43 8.99
C LEU A 2 3.83 -13.32 8.07
N PHE A 3 4.93 -13.95 8.46
CA PHE A 3 6.16 -14.01 7.66
C PHE A 3 6.32 -15.43 7.10
N LYS A 4 5.88 -15.62 5.85
CA LYS A 4 6.09 -16.87 5.10
C LYS A 4 7.38 -16.86 4.26
N GLY A 5 8.06 -15.71 4.20
CA GLY A 5 9.28 -15.53 3.41
C GLY A 5 10.55 -15.88 4.17
N GLU A 6 11.62 -16.12 3.40
CA GLU A 6 12.98 -16.46 3.88
C GLU A 6 13.67 -15.36 4.71
N LEU A 7 13.01 -14.21 4.92
CA LEU A 7 13.60 -13.01 5.53
C LEU A 7 14.17 -13.28 6.93
N LEU A 8 13.40 -13.97 7.77
CA LEU A 8 13.78 -14.33 9.14
C LEU A 8 14.12 -15.81 9.27
N GLN A 9 14.29 -16.52 8.15
CA GLN A 9 14.74 -17.89 8.18
C GLN A 9 16.25 -17.91 8.40
N GLY A 10 16.70 -18.80 9.30
CA GLY A 10 18.12 -19.08 9.45
C GLY A 10 18.67 -19.66 8.16
N LYS A 11 19.78 -19.09 7.67
CA LYS A 11 20.52 -19.56 6.51
C LYS A 11 21.72 -20.37 6.98
N ASP A 12 22.23 -21.29 6.17
CA ASP A 12 23.39 -22.11 6.56
C ASP A 12 24.60 -21.27 6.95
N GLU A 13 24.84 -20.18 6.20
CA GLU A 13 25.91 -19.19 6.43
C GLU A 13 25.76 -18.36 7.72
N ASP A 14 24.60 -18.40 8.38
CA ASP A 14 24.40 -17.64 9.61
C ASP A 14 25.12 -18.31 10.79
N THR A 15 25.67 -17.49 11.67
CA THR A 15 26.17 -17.96 12.99
C THR A 15 25.03 -18.50 13.85
N ASP A 16 25.34 -19.35 14.83
CA ASP A 16 24.35 -19.88 15.78
C ASP A 16 23.61 -18.77 16.53
N LEU A 17 24.31 -17.70 16.91
CA LEU A 17 23.71 -16.52 17.53
C LEU A 17 22.71 -15.84 16.59
N THR A 18 23.09 -15.65 15.32
CA THR A 18 22.20 -15.06 14.30
C THR A 18 20.95 -15.91 14.08
N LYS A 19 21.11 -17.24 13.97
CA LYS A 19 20.00 -18.20 13.85
C LYS A 19 19.07 -18.11 15.06
N THR A 20 19.62 -18.03 16.26
CA THR A 20 18.87 -17.90 17.51
C THR A 20 18.05 -16.60 17.56
N ILE A 21 18.67 -15.46 17.21
CA ILE A 21 17.98 -14.17 17.17
C ILE A 21 16.85 -14.18 16.14
N LYS A 22 17.12 -14.67 14.91
CA LYS A 22 16.12 -14.76 13.84
C LYS A 22 14.91 -15.60 14.25
N SER A 23 15.15 -16.79 14.81
CA SER A 23 14.08 -17.67 15.29
C SER A 23 13.28 -17.05 16.43
N SER A 24 13.93 -16.37 17.38
CA SER A 24 13.26 -15.68 18.48
C SER A 24 12.34 -14.54 17.98
N MET A 25 12.83 -13.74 17.04
CA MET A 25 12.01 -12.68 16.42
C MET A 25 10.84 -13.27 15.63
N LEU A 26 11.07 -14.33 14.85
CA LEU A 26 10.04 -14.98 14.06
C LEU A 26 8.93 -15.55 14.96
N ASP A 27 9.29 -16.21 16.06
CA ASP A 27 8.34 -16.75 17.03
C ASP A 27 7.52 -15.65 17.72
N TYR A 28 8.18 -14.56 18.14
CA TYR A 28 7.50 -13.40 18.71
C TYR A 28 6.46 -12.81 17.74
N LEU A 29 6.84 -12.58 16.49
CA LEU A 29 5.95 -12.00 15.47
C LEU A 29 4.79 -12.94 15.15
N ASN A 30 5.05 -14.23 14.99
CA ASN A 30 3.99 -15.21 14.77
C ASN A 30 3.05 -15.32 15.95
N THR A 31 3.54 -15.17 17.19
CA THR A 31 2.69 -15.19 18.38
C THR A 31 1.83 -13.94 18.51
N LYS A 32 2.41 -12.75 18.25
CA LYS A 32 1.71 -11.46 18.42
C LYS A 32 0.73 -11.16 17.30
N TYR A 33 0.98 -11.64 16.09
CA TYR A 33 0.17 -11.34 14.91
C TYR A 33 -0.45 -12.61 14.31
N LYS A 34 -0.73 -13.62 15.15
CA LYS A 34 -1.32 -14.90 14.70
C LYS A 34 -2.73 -14.77 14.14
N GLU A 35 -3.46 -13.74 14.57
CA GLU A 35 -4.87 -13.56 14.27
C GLU A 35 -5.05 -13.27 12.78
N PRO A 36 -5.98 -13.96 12.10
CA PRO A 36 -6.12 -13.87 10.65
C PRO A 36 -6.51 -12.46 10.19
N GLU A 37 -7.37 -11.77 10.96
CA GLU A 37 -7.82 -10.40 10.70
C GLU A 37 -6.65 -9.41 10.72
N ILE A 38 -5.71 -9.59 11.64
CA ILE A 38 -4.51 -8.77 11.75
C ILE A 38 -3.58 -9.03 10.55
N GLY A 39 -3.42 -10.30 10.16
CA GLY A 39 -2.64 -10.66 8.97
C GLY A 39 -3.21 -10.02 7.70
N GLU A 40 -4.53 -10.04 7.54
CA GLU A 40 -5.22 -9.40 6.41
C GLU A 40 -5.00 -7.87 6.40
N LEU A 41 -5.13 -7.21 7.54
CA LEU A 41 -4.90 -5.77 7.68
C LEU A 41 -3.46 -5.39 7.29
N ILE A 42 -2.47 -6.11 7.81
CA ILE A 42 -1.05 -5.89 7.49
C ILE A 42 -0.83 -6.09 5.99
N ASN A 43 -1.48 -7.08 5.40
CA ASN A 43 -1.34 -7.40 4.00
C ASN A 43 -1.87 -6.28 3.08
N ILE A 44 -3.05 -5.74 3.39
CA ILE A 44 -3.63 -4.61 2.66
C ILE A 44 -2.77 -3.37 2.82
N ALA A 45 -2.35 -3.04 4.06
CA ALA A 45 -1.50 -1.89 4.33
C ALA A 45 -0.16 -1.97 3.56
N THR A 46 0.43 -3.17 3.48
CA THR A 46 1.66 -3.46 2.73
C THR A 46 1.50 -3.20 1.24
N VAL A 47 0.35 -3.55 0.64
CA VAL A 47 0.09 -3.35 -0.79
C VAL A 47 -0.21 -1.88 -1.11
N LEU A 48 -0.88 -1.17 -0.20
CA LEU A 48 -1.31 0.22 -0.40
C LEU A 48 -0.18 1.24 -0.27
N ASP A 49 0.80 1.01 0.60
CA ASP A 49 1.92 1.92 0.80
C ASP A 49 3.17 1.42 0.03
N PRO A 50 3.60 2.12 -1.03
CA PRO A 50 4.74 1.70 -1.86
C PRO A 50 6.07 1.60 -1.11
N ARG A 51 6.16 2.16 0.10
CA ARG A 51 7.36 2.06 0.94
C ARG A 51 7.49 0.67 1.56
N PHE A 52 6.41 -0.10 1.64
CA PHE A 52 6.45 -1.45 2.18
C PHE A 52 6.85 -2.46 1.11
N ARG A 53 7.71 -3.40 1.51
CA ARG A 53 8.19 -4.47 0.63
C ARG A 53 7.21 -5.63 0.67
N THR A 54 6.79 -6.10 -0.48
CA THR A 54 5.90 -7.27 -0.63
C THR A 54 6.66 -8.61 -0.73
N GLN A 55 8.00 -8.60 -0.59
CA GLN A 55 8.88 -9.78 -0.76
C GLN A 55 8.57 -10.95 0.18
N HIS A 56 7.81 -10.71 1.26
CA HIS A 56 7.42 -11.73 2.23
C HIS A 56 6.05 -12.39 1.91
N MET A 57 5.35 -11.90 0.88
CA MET A 57 4.09 -12.43 0.39
C MET A 57 4.31 -13.26 -0.87
N SER A 58 3.45 -14.23 -1.12
CA SER A 58 3.40 -14.89 -2.42
C SER A 58 2.83 -13.95 -3.50
N GLN A 59 3.20 -14.21 -4.76
CA GLN A 59 2.70 -13.42 -5.89
C GLN A 59 1.17 -13.53 -6.01
N GLU A 60 0.60 -14.69 -5.69
CA GLU A 60 -0.85 -14.91 -5.64
C GLU A 60 -1.51 -14.04 -4.57
N GLU A 61 -0.99 -14.02 -3.33
CA GLU A 61 -1.52 -13.17 -2.26
C GLU A 61 -1.52 -11.69 -2.67
N ILE A 62 -0.43 -11.22 -3.29
CA ILE A 62 -0.33 -9.83 -3.78
C ILE A 62 -1.42 -9.54 -4.82
N LEU A 63 -1.65 -10.44 -5.78
CA LEU A 63 -2.66 -10.25 -6.83
C LEU A 63 -4.08 -10.22 -6.25
N VAL A 64 -4.39 -11.13 -5.33
CA VAL A 64 -5.69 -11.19 -4.65
C VAL A 64 -5.98 -9.89 -3.89
N ILE A 65 -5.00 -9.41 -3.10
CA ILE A 65 -5.16 -8.18 -2.33
C ILE A 65 -5.31 -6.97 -3.27
N LYS A 66 -4.51 -6.88 -4.33
CA LYS A 66 -4.62 -5.79 -5.31
C LYS A 66 -6.00 -5.77 -5.99
N ALA A 67 -6.48 -6.93 -6.44
CA ALA A 67 -7.80 -7.04 -7.08
C ALA A 67 -8.91 -6.58 -6.13
N ARG A 68 -8.85 -7.00 -4.87
CA ARG A 68 -9.80 -6.56 -3.84
C ARG A 68 -9.75 -5.04 -3.63
N VAL A 69 -8.56 -4.49 -3.42
CA VAL A 69 -8.37 -3.04 -3.19
C VAL A 69 -8.92 -2.23 -4.35
N VAL A 70 -8.64 -2.63 -5.59
CA VAL A 70 -9.16 -1.97 -6.78
C VAL A 70 -10.69 -2.03 -6.79
N GLY A 71 -11.29 -3.20 -6.54
CA GLY A 71 -12.74 -3.34 -6.48
C GLY A 71 -13.40 -2.48 -5.40
N GLU A 72 -12.78 -2.34 -4.21
CA GLU A 72 -13.25 -1.45 -3.15
C GLU A 72 -13.20 0.02 -3.59
N VAL A 73 -12.09 0.45 -4.22
CA VAL A 73 -11.93 1.82 -4.72
C VAL A 73 -12.94 2.13 -5.84
N GLU A 74 -13.17 1.18 -6.75
CA GLU A 74 -14.18 1.31 -7.80
C GLU A 74 -15.59 1.41 -7.22
N SER A 75 -15.91 0.61 -6.21
CA SER A 75 -17.22 0.65 -5.54
C SER A 75 -17.50 2.01 -4.87
N LEU A 76 -16.48 2.64 -4.30
CA LEU A 76 -16.59 3.99 -3.72
C LEU A 76 -16.86 5.06 -4.79
N SER A 77 -16.38 4.86 -6.01
CA SER A 77 -16.62 5.77 -7.14
C SER A 77 -18.05 5.71 -7.69
N VAL A 78 -18.81 4.65 -7.40
CA VAL A 78 -20.19 4.45 -7.91
C VAL A 78 -21.25 5.04 -6.97
N MET A 79 -20.86 5.49 -5.78
CA MET A 79 -21.78 6.20 -4.87
C MET A 79 -22.24 7.51 -5.53
N PRO A 80 -23.55 7.72 -5.77
CA PRO A 80 -24.03 8.98 -6.31
C PRO A 80 -23.67 10.08 -5.32
N SER A 81 -22.92 11.08 -5.79
CA SER A 81 -22.77 12.37 -5.12
C SER A 81 -24.14 13.08 -5.13
N GLY A 82 -25.05 12.58 -4.31
CA GLY A 82 -26.44 13.00 -4.22
C GLY A 82 -26.77 13.42 -2.80
N ALA A 83 -26.21 14.54 -2.35
CA ALA A 83 -26.79 15.34 -1.29
C ALA A 83 -26.90 16.78 -1.81
N ALA A 84 -28.13 17.11 -2.20
CA ALA A 84 -28.52 18.36 -2.81
C ALA A 84 -28.14 19.56 -1.94
N ALA A 85 -27.54 20.57 -2.56
CA ALA A 85 -27.51 21.92 -2.04
C ALA A 85 -28.94 22.50 -2.07
N PRO A 86 -29.42 23.17 -1.02
CA PRO A 86 -30.48 24.15 -1.17
C PRO A 86 -29.86 25.55 -1.33
N GLU A 87 -30.00 26.11 -2.54
CA GLU A 87 -30.13 27.57 -2.73
C GLU A 87 -31.45 28.02 -2.03
N LYS A 88 -31.69 29.23 -1.52
CA LYS A 88 -31.16 30.59 -1.69
C LYS A 88 -31.89 31.49 -0.64
N SER A 89 -31.27 32.54 -0.11
CA SER A 89 -31.83 33.93 -0.06
C SER A 89 -30.91 34.91 0.72
N PRO A 90 -31.05 36.24 0.58
CA PRO A 90 -29.97 37.09 0.11
C PRO A 90 -29.49 38.08 1.19
N GLY A 91 -28.23 38.52 1.10
CA GLY A 91 -27.78 39.60 1.97
C GLY A 91 -26.31 39.98 1.83
N SER A 92 -26.11 41.19 1.30
CA SER A 92 -24.95 42.05 1.50
C SER A 92 -23.67 41.80 0.69
N THR A 93 -23.60 42.53 -0.42
CA THR A 93 -22.47 43.35 -0.89
C THR A 93 -21.12 43.13 -0.20
N GLY A 94 -20.16 42.57 -0.95
CA GLY A 94 -18.74 42.58 -0.62
C GLY A 94 -17.92 42.24 -1.86
N GLN A 95 -17.06 43.18 -2.28
CA GLN A 95 -16.30 43.18 -3.53
C GLN A 95 -15.42 41.94 -3.71
N ALA A 96 -15.40 41.44 -4.95
CA ALA A 96 -14.46 40.44 -5.43
C ALA A 96 -13.06 41.04 -5.57
N GLN A 97 -12.10 40.50 -4.82
CA GLN A 97 -10.67 40.56 -5.17
C GLN A 97 -10.12 39.14 -5.20
N SER A 98 -9.69 38.73 -6.39
CA SER A 98 -9.17 37.42 -6.73
C SER A 98 -7.84 37.12 -6.03
N ALA A 99 -7.80 36.06 -5.21
CA ALA A 99 -6.58 35.51 -4.63
C ALA A 99 -5.92 34.46 -5.56
N PRO A 100 -4.58 34.30 -5.53
CA PRO A 100 -3.81 33.73 -6.64
C PRO A 100 -3.90 32.20 -6.74
N LYS A 101 -3.96 31.69 -7.97
CA LYS A 101 -3.91 30.25 -8.29
C LYS A 101 -2.52 29.68 -7.92
N LYS A 102 -2.42 29.00 -6.77
CA LYS A 102 -1.27 28.17 -6.42
C LYS A 102 -1.18 26.99 -7.38
N GLN A 103 -0.25 27.06 -8.30
CA GLN A 103 0.12 25.99 -9.22
C GLN A 103 0.65 24.79 -8.41
N ARG A 104 -0.15 23.72 -8.34
CA ARG A 104 0.25 22.49 -7.65
C ARG A 104 1.36 21.83 -8.47
N LYS A 105 2.52 21.65 -7.84
CA LYS A 105 3.67 20.98 -8.45
C LYS A 105 3.29 19.52 -8.71
N SER A 106 3.32 19.14 -9.98
CA SER A 106 3.04 17.79 -10.46
C SER A 106 4.16 16.86 -10.00
N TRP A 107 3.82 15.88 -9.17
CA TRP A 107 4.71 14.78 -8.82
C TRP A 107 4.70 13.84 -10.02
N LYS A 108 5.67 14.00 -10.92
CA LYS A 108 5.83 13.12 -12.07
C LYS A 108 6.02 11.68 -11.55
N LEU A 109 5.12 10.80 -11.98
CA LEU A 109 5.25 9.36 -11.84
C LEU A 109 6.60 8.91 -12.42
N PHE A 110 7.28 8.06 -11.68
CA PHE A 110 8.51 7.39 -12.08
C PHE A 110 8.28 6.65 -13.41
N PRO A 111 9.16 6.80 -14.41
CA PRO A 111 9.12 5.95 -15.59
C PRO A 111 9.61 4.55 -15.23
N GLU A 112 8.77 3.57 -15.53
CA GLU A 112 9.11 2.17 -15.67
C GLU A 112 10.30 2.03 -16.63
N ALA A 113 11.43 1.52 -16.14
CA ALA A 113 12.56 1.16 -16.99
C ALA A 113 12.21 -0.15 -17.71
N SER A 114 11.78 -0.04 -18.96
CA SER A 114 11.71 -1.15 -19.89
C SER A 114 13.13 -1.67 -20.16
N CYS A 115 13.51 -2.78 -19.50
CA CYS A 115 14.70 -3.55 -19.89
C CYS A 115 14.48 -4.12 -21.29
N ARG A 116 15.08 -3.49 -22.30
CA ARG A 116 15.16 -4.03 -23.65
C ARG A 116 16.17 -5.18 -23.64
N ALA A 117 15.67 -6.40 -23.83
CA ALA A 117 16.49 -7.55 -24.16
C ALA A 117 16.98 -7.42 -25.60
N ASP A 118 18.29 -7.35 -25.78
CA ASP A 118 18.95 -7.61 -27.06
C ASP A 118 20.20 -8.46 -26.75
N GLN A 119 20.08 -9.76 -27.03
CA GLN A 119 21.18 -10.67 -27.39
C GLN A 119 21.31 -10.64 -28.94
N PRO A 120 22.31 -11.27 -29.59
CA PRO A 120 23.68 -11.62 -29.19
C PRO A 120 24.72 -11.22 -30.28
N PHE A 121 26.02 -11.31 -29.96
CA PHE A 121 27.06 -12.09 -30.66
C PHE A 121 28.34 -12.09 -29.83
#